data_AF-W2TFG4-F1
#
_entry.id   AF-W2TFG4-F1
#
_cell.length_a   1.000
_cell.length_b   1.000
_cell.length_c   1.000
_cell.angle_alpha   90.00
_cell.angle_beta   90.00
_cell.angle_gamma   90.00
#
_symmetry.space_group_name_H-M   'P 1'
#
loop_
_entity.id
_entity.type
_entity.pdbx_description
1 polymer ?
#
loop_
_entity_poly.entity_id
_entity_poly.type
_entity_poly.pdbx_seq_one_letter_code
_entity_poly.pdbx_strand_id
1 'polypeptide(L)'
;MEHKILLPATRPNSRRDDGEVEDVKQQVVKWAWNPVEERCEPFYYGGCGGNGNRFETQQKCLDECWNNHVDEEHKKKPEPRCIKYIV
;
A
#
# COMPACT_ATOMS: atom_id res chain seq x y z
N MET A 1 -8.10 -5.00 17.77
CA MET A 1 -8.68 -4.21 16.67
C MET A 1 -7.58 -4.07 15.65
N GLU A 2 -7.66 -4.82 14.55
CA GLU A 2 -6.62 -4.86 13.53
C GLU A 2 -7.03 -3.84 12.46
N HIS A 3 -6.32 -2.70 12.42
CA HIS A 3 -6.63 -1.61 11.50
C HIS A 3 -6.21 -2.05 10.10
N LYS A 4 -7.17 -2.53 9.32
CA LYS A 4 -6.96 -3.00 7.95
C LYS A 4 -6.51 -1.82 7.09
N ILE A 5 -5.26 -1.87 6.62
CA ILE A 5 -4.83 -1.10 5.45
C ILE A 5 -5.86 -1.43 4.37
N LEU A 6 -6.61 -0.45 3.88
CA LEU A 6 -7.53 -0.65 2.75
C LEU A 6 -6.69 -0.88 1.49
N LEU A 7 -6.20 -2.10 1.36
CA LEU A 7 -5.51 -2.57 0.17
C LEU A 7 -6.53 -2.70 -0.97
N PRO A 8 -6.13 -2.39 -2.23
CA PRO A 8 -6.94 -2.68 -3.41
C PRO A 8 -7.45 -4.12 -3.35
N ALA A 9 -8.75 -4.31 -3.48
CA ALA A 9 -9.42 -5.60 -3.35
C ALA A 9 -8.64 -6.75 -4.03
N THR A 10 -7.98 -7.59 -3.22
CA THR A 10 -7.51 -8.91 -3.64
C THR A 10 -8.75 -9.80 -3.72
N ARG A 11 -9.55 -9.67 -4.78
CA ARG A 11 -10.62 -10.65 -5.01
C ARG A 11 -9.95 -12.02 -5.19
N PRO A 12 -10.21 -13.03 -4.33
CA PRO A 12 -9.84 -14.39 -4.66
C PRO A 12 -10.70 -14.77 -5.87
N ASN A 13 -10.05 -15.04 -7.01
CA ASN A 13 -10.75 -15.43 -8.21
C ASN A 13 -11.57 -16.71 -7.95
N SER A 14 -12.79 -16.75 -8.49
CA SER A 14 -13.86 -17.71 -8.19
C SER A 14 -13.52 -19.16 -8.56
N ARG A 15 -14.06 -20.12 -7.79
CA ARG A 15 -13.90 -21.59 -7.93
C ARG A 15 -14.33 -22.13 -9.31
N ARG A 16 -13.59 -23.10 -9.85
CA ARG A 16 -14.07 -24.14 -10.81
C ARG A 16 -13.48 -25.51 -10.45
N ASP A 17 -14.22 -26.57 -10.77
CA ASP A 17 -14.22 -27.91 -10.15
C ASP A 17 -13.47 -28.97 -11.00
N ASP A 18 -12.78 -28.54 -12.04
CA ASP A 18 -12.24 -29.41 -13.09
C ASP A 18 -10.74 -29.13 -13.26
N GLY A 19 -9.93 -30.08 -12.80
CA GLY A 19 -8.47 -29.98 -12.67
C GLY A 19 -7.73 -29.62 -13.97
N GLU A 20 -6.66 -28.86 -13.77
CA GLU A 20 -5.64 -28.36 -14.72
C GLU A 20 -5.89 -26.96 -15.31
N VAL A 21 -5.39 -25.94 -14.59
CA VAL A 21 -4.91 -24.66 -15.14
C VAL A 21 -3.72 -24.18 -14.29
N GLU A 22 -2.52 -24.15 -14.86
CA GLU A 22 -1.41 -23.35 -14.33
C GLU A 22 -1.74 -21.87 -14.55
N ASP A 23 -2.09 -21.15 -13.48
CA ASP A 23 -2.16 -19.70 -13.54
C ASP A 23 -1.52 -19.15 -12.27
N VAL A 24 -0.24 -18.80 -12.40
CA VAL A 24 0.46 -17.98 -11.42
C VAL A 24 -0.37 -16.71 -11.26
N LYS A 25 -1.15 -16.62 -10.18
CA LYS A 25 -1.76 -15.36 -9.75
C LYS A 25 -0.62 -14.36 -9.70
N GLN A 26 -0.55 -13.45 -10.67
CA GLN A 26 0.47 -12.41 -10.73
C GLN A 26 0.18 -11.37 -9.65
N GLN A 27 0.34 -11.81 -8.40
CA GLN A 27 0.38 -10.99 -7.23
C GLN A 27 1.75 -10.34 -7.22
N VAL A 28 1.79 -9.08 -7.63
CA VAL A 28 3.03 -8.30 -7.60
C VAL A 28 3.15 -7.67 -6.22
N VAL A 29 4.30 -7.82 -5.59
CA VAL A 29 4.61 -7.12 -4.34
C VAL A 29 4.70 -5.62 -4.65
N LYS A 30 3.95 -4.83 -3.89
CA LYS A 30 3.93 -3.37 -3.94
C LYS A 30 4.07 -2.82 -2.54
N TRP A 31 4.33 -1.52 -2.44
CA TRP A 31 4.49 -0.82 -1.17
C TRP A 31 3.34 0.15 -0.96
N ALA A 32 2.82 0.24 0.26
CA ALA A 32 1.77 1.17 0.67
C ALA A 32 2.13 1.87 1.98
N TRP A 33 1.75 3.12 2.12
CA TRP A 33 1.88 3.90 3.35
C TRP A 33 0.90 3.41 4.41
N ASN A 34 1.42 3.07 5.58
CA ASN A 34 0.66 2.80 6.79
C ASN A 34 0.83 4.01 7.74
N PRO A 35 -0.22 4.82 7.97
CA PRO A 35 -0.14 5.99 8.84
C PRO A 35 -0.17 5.63 10.34
N VAL A 36 -0.59 4.42 10.70
CA VAL A 36 -0.61 3.94 12.09
C VAL A 36 0.80 3.61 12.54
N GLU A 37 1.53 2.89 11.69
CA GLU A 37 2.93 2.51 11.91
C GLU A 37 3.92 3.56 11.39
N GLU A 38 3.43 4.64 10.79
CA GLU A 38 4.21 5.70 10.13
C GLU A 38 5.30 5.14 9.19
N ARG A 39 4.98 4.09 8.42
CA ARG A 39 5.94 3.43 7.53
C ARG A 39 5.31 2.90 6.25
N CYS A 40 6.16 2.69 5.24
CA CYS A 40 5.79 1.97 4.03
C CYS A 40 5.90 0.47 4.22
N GLU A 41 4.82 -0.27 3.97
CA GLU A 41 4.72 -1.71 4.16
C GLU A 41 4.45 -2.44 2.83
N PRO A 42 5.02 -3.63 2.63
CA PRO A 42 4.77 -4.42 1.44
C PRO A 42 3.38 -5.07 1.49
N PHE A 43 2.74 -5.18 0.34
CA PHE A 43 1.49 -5.89 0.16
C PHE A 43 1.40 -6.56 -1.22
N TYR A 44 0.53 -7.56 -1.35
CA TYR A 44 0.28 -8.23 -2.63
C TYR A 44 -0.81 -7.53 -3.41
N TYR A 45 -0.48 -7.03 -4.60
CA TYR A 45 -1.43 -6.42 -5.52
C TYR A 45 -1.85 -7.39 -6.63
N GLY A 46 -3.15 -7.63 -6.75
CA GLY A 46 -3.73 -8.58 -7.72
C GLY A 46 -3.87 -8.06 -9.16
N GLY A 47 -3.37 -6.86 -9.47
CA GLY A 47 -3.31 -6.34 -10.83
C GLY A 47 -4.40 -5.33 -11.22
N CYS A 48 -5.53 -5.26 -10.51
CA CYS A 48 -6.60 -4.30 -10.83
C CYS A 48 -7.20 -3.59 -9.59
N GLY A 49 -7.74 -2.39 -9.83
CA GLY A 49 -8.45 -1.59 -8.83
C GLY A 49 -7.55 -0.82 -7.83
N GLY A 50 -8.17 -0.36 -6.74
CA GLY A 50 -7.49 0.32 -5.63
C GLY A 50 -7.40 1.83 -5.72
N ASN A 51 -6.52 2.40 -4.90
CA ASN A 51 -6.22 3.83 -4.84
C ASN A 51 -4.73 4.10 -5.14
N GLY A 52 -4.32 5.36 -5.01
CA GLY A 52 -2.93 5.81 -5.26
C GLY A 52 -1.91 5.40 -4.20
N ASN A 53 -2.30 4.73 -3.11
CA ASN A 53 -1.39 4.24 -2.08
C ASN A 53 -0.72 2.92 -2.50
N ARG A 54 0.02 2.95 -3.62
CA ARG A 54 0.67 1.80 -4.22
C ARG A 54 1.91 2.20 -4.99
N PHE A 55 3.07 1.71 -4.56
CA PHE A 55 4.38 2.07 -5.10
C PHE A 55 5.20 0.83 -5.45
N GLU A 56 6.12 0.97 -6.40
CA GLU A 56 7.01 -0.12 -6.83
C GLU A 56 8.10 -0.45 -5.80
N THR A 57 8.56 0.56 -5.05
CA THR A 57 9.64 0.41 -4.08
C THR A 57 9.27 1.12 -2.78
N GLN A 58 9.88 0.67 -1.68
CA GLN A 58 9.76 1.31 -0.37
C GLN A 58 10.20 2.77 -0.45
N GLN A 59 11.31 3.05 -1.14
CA GLN A 59 11.85 4.40 -1.29
C GLN A 59 10.85 5.35 -1.97
N LYS A 60 10.23 4.93 -3.08
CA LYS A 60 9.20 5.75 -3.75
C LYS A 60 8.02 6.04 -2.84
N CYS A 61 7.59 5.05 -2.05
CA CYS A 61 6.53 5.26 -1.06
C CYS A 61 6.96 6.29 0.00
N LEU A 62 8.18 6.18 0.53
CA LEU A 62 8.69 7.12 1.54
C LEU A 62 8.86 8.53 0.97
N ASP A 63 9.42 8.67 -0.23
CA ASP A 63 9.63 9.97 -0.88
C ASP A 63 8.30 10.70 -1.14
N GLU A 64 7.27 9.95 -1.52
CA GLU A 64 5.94 10.49 -1.78
C GLU A 64 5.15 10.77 -0.49
N CYS A 65 5.20 9.84 0.47
CA CYS A 65 4.33 9.83 1.64
C CYS A 65 4.94 10.44 2.89
N TRP A 66 6.25 10.40 3.06
CA TRP A 66 6.97 10.82 4.26
C TRP A 66 7.94 11.96 3.94
N ASN A 67 7.44 13.19 4.05
CA ASN A 67 8.26 14.37 3.82
C ASN A 67 9.10 14.67 5.07
N ASN A 68 10.37 14.26 5.08
CA ASN A 68 11.33 14.49 6.19
C ASN A 68 11.74 15.96 6.40
N HIS A 69 11.02 16.92 5.83
CA HIS A 69 11.30 18.33 6.06
C HIS A 69 10.80 18.70 7.45
N VAL A 70 11.71 18.62 8.41
CA VAL A 70 11.51 19.16 9.75
C VAL A 70 11.65 20.67 9.61
N ASP A 71 10.54 21.36 9.82
CA ASP A 71 10.57 22.80 10.06
C ASP A 71 11.14 23.00 11.47
N GLU A 72 12.47 23.11 11.55
CA GLU A 72 13.26 23.28 12.78
C GLU A 72 12.82 24.54 13.55
N GLU A 73 12.28 25.54 12.85
CA GLU A 73 11.79 26.78 13.45
C GLU A 73 10.43 26.57 14.14
N HIS A 74 9.61 25.63 13.66
CA HIS A 74 8.27 25.37 14.19
C HIS A 74 8.11 24.08 15.00
N LYS A 75 9.17 23.28 15.21
CA LYS A 75 9.11 21.97 15.92
C LYS A 75 7.96 21.09 15.42
N LYS A 76 7.53 21.26 14.17
CA LYS A 76 6.42 20.50 13.61
C LYS A 76 6.96 19.15 13.19
N LYS A 77 6.31 18.09 13.67
CA LYS A 77 6.58 16.74 13.17
C LYS A 77 6.33 16.70 11.66
N PRO A 78 7.12 15.91 10.90
CA PRO A 78 6.86 15.70 9.48
C PRO A 78 5.43 15.15 9.31
N GLU A 79 4.64 15.82 8.46
CA GLU A 79 3.27 15.41 8.18
C GLU A 79 3.25 14.47 6.95
N PRO A 80 2.64 13.28 7.05
CA PRO A 80 2.62 12.36 5.93
C PRO A 80 1.59 12.76 4.86
N ARG A 81 2.02 12.81 3.60
CA ARG A 81 1.19 13.28 2.46
C ARG A 81 0.16 12.25 1.99
N CYS A 82 0.35 10.98 2.31
CA CYS A 82 -0.50 9.88 1.84
C CYS A 82 -1.72 9.61 2.75
N ILE A 83 -1.96 10.42 3.78
CA ILE A 83 -3.17 10.32 4.63
C ILE A 83 -4.45 10.36 3.77
N LYS A 84 -4.44 11.10 2.64
CA LYS A 84 -5.59 11.20 1.71
C LYS A 84 -6.04 9.87 1.08
N TYR A 85 -5.23 8.82 1.16
CA TYR A 85 -5.55 7.51 0.61
C TYR A 85 -6.04 6.50 1.66
N ILE A 86 -6.16 6.95 2.91
CA ILE A 86 -6.63 6.16 4.05
C ILE A 86 -8.08 6.58 4.28
N VAL A 87 -9.05 5.73 3.92
CA VAL A 87 -10.49 5.95 4.14
C VAL A 87 -11.05 4.95 5.14
#